data_AF-A0A1G7ACA7-F1
#
_entry.id   AF-A0A1G7ACA7-F1
#
_cell.length_a   1.000
_cell.length_b   1.000
_cell.length_c   1.000
_cell.angle_alpha   90.00
_cell.angle_beta   90.00
_cell.angle_gamma   90.00
#
_symmetry.space_group_name_H-M   'P 1'
#
loop_
_entity.id
_entity.type
_entity.pdbx_description
1 polymer ?
#
loop_
_entity_poly.entity_id
_entity_poly.type
_entity_poly.pdbx_seq_one_letter_code
_entity_poly.pdbx_strand_id
1 'polypeptide(L)' 'MQLPANIEGLVEAQNTQNSIAFAQYFSEKATVADEGHSYTGRAEIGR' A
#
# COMPACT_ATOMS: atom_id res chain seq x y z
N MET A 1 -10.56 13.57 -11.15
CA MET A 1 -9.14 13.88 -11.43
C MET A 1 -8.56 12.70 -12.19
N GLN A 2 -7.56 12.90 -13.06
CA GLN A 2 -6.79 11.78 -13.63
C GLN A 2 -5.59 11.53 -12.72
N LEU A 3 -5.63 10.42 -11.97
CA LEU A 3 -4.50 10.00 -11.16
C LEU A 3 -3.51 9.23 -12.05
N PRO A 4 -2.21 9.26 -11.72
CA PRO A 4 -1.27 8.31 -12.30
C PRO A 4 -1.70 6.86 -12.00
N ALA A 5 -1.52 5.95 -12.96
CA ALA A 5 -2.03 4.57 -12.86
C ALA A 5 -1.56 3.81 -11.61
N ASN A 6 -0.36 4.09 -11.11
CA ASN A 6 0.15 3.48 -9.88
C ASN A 6 -0.59 3.97 -8.62
N ILE A 7 -1.00 5.24 -8.59
CA ILE A 7 -1.78 5.80 -7.48
C ILE A 7 -3.23 5.32 -7.56
N GLU A 8 -3.79 5.25 -8.77
CA GLU A 8 -5.13 4.75 -9.00
C GLU A 8 -5.28 3.29 -8.50
N GLY A 9 -4.33 2.44 -8.87
CA GLY A 9 -4.30 1.05 -8.42
C GLY A 9 -3.98 0.88 -6.92
N LEU A 10 -3.18 1.76 -6.32
CA LEU A 10 -2.96 1.79 -4.86
C LEU A 10 -4.27 2.04 -4.11
N VAL A 11 -5.03 3.06 -4.54
CA VAL A 11 -6.31 3.45 -3.95
C VAL A 11 -7.35 2.36 -4.14
N GLU A 12 -7.40 1.71 -5.31
CA GLU A 12 -8.29 0.59 -5.56
C GLU A 12 -8.00 -0.60 -4.63
N ALA A 13 -6.72 -0.98 -4.47
CA ALA A 13 -6.32 -2.05 -3.57
C ALA A 13 -6.72 -1.76 -2.11
N GLN A 14 -6.62 -0.51 -1.67
CA GLN A 14 -7.07 -0.08 -0.35
C GLN A 14 -8.60 -0.15 -0.21
N ASN A 15 -9.35 0.39 -1.17
CA ASN A 15 -10.82 0.40 -1.14
C ASN A 15 -11.43 -1.00 -1.17
N THR A 16 -10.74 -1.94 -1.82
CA THR A 16 -11.15 -3.35 -1.92
C THR A 16 -10.58 -4.23 -0.80
N GLN A 17 -9.85 -3.64 0.15
CA GLN A 17 -9.21 -4.35 1.28
C GLN A 17 -8.27 -5.48 0.82
N ASN A 18 -7.65 -5.34 -0.35
CA ASN A 18 -6.70 -6.31 -0.90
C ASN A 18 -5.27 -5.99 -0.44
N SER A 19 -4.90 -6.47 0.76
CA SER A 19 -3.60 -6.21 1.37
C SER A 19 -2.42 -6.71 0.53
N ILE A 20 -2.59 -7.82 -0.19
CA ILE A 20 -1.55 -8.37 -1.07
C ILE A 20 -1.27 -7.42 -2.24
N ALA A 21 -2.32 -6.94 -2.92
CA ALA A 21 -2.16 -5.98 -4.01
C ALA A 21 -1.64 -4.62 -3.51
N PHE A 22 -2.15 -4.16 -2.37
CA PHE A 22 -1.71 -2.92 -1.72
C PHE A 22 -0.20 -2.93 -1.47
N ALA A 23 0.33 -4.02 -0.90
CA ALA A 23 1.75 -4.14 -0.59
C ALA A 23 2.65 -4.08 -1.84
N GLN A 24 2.17 -4.48 -3.03
CA GLN A 24 2.97 -4.44 -4.26
C GLN A 24 3.32 -3.02 -4.73
N TYR A 25 2.58 -2.00 -4.28
CA TYR A 25 2.88 -0.60 -4.59
C TYR A 25 4.05 -0.03 -3.77
N PHE A 26 4.58 -0.81 -2.81
CA PHE A 26 5.68 -0.39 -1.95
C PHE A 26 6.97 -1.13 -2.28
N SER A 27 8.11 -0.46 -2.10
CA SER A 27 9.42 -1.12 -2.18
C SER A 27 9.57 -2.17 -1.08
N GLU A 28 10.50 -3.12 -1.26
CA GLU A 28 10.78 -4.17 -0.27
C GLU A 28 11.12 -3.63 1.12
N LYS A 29 11.66 -2.39 1.19
CA LYS A 29 12.11 -1.72 2.42
C LYS A 29 11.30 -0.45 2.75
N ALA A 30 10.10 -0.29 2.18
CA ALA A 30 9.28 0.88 2.46
C ALA A 30 8.82 0.93 3.93
N THR A 31 8.58 2.13 4.44
CA THR A 31 7.92 2.34 5.73
C THR A 31 6.58 3.02 5.48
N VAL A 32 5.50 2.42 5.95
CA VAL A 32 4.14 2.99 5.91
C VAL A 32 3.76 3.40 7.33
N ALA A 33 3.14 4.57 7.47
CA ALA A 33 2.58 5.03 8.74
C ALA A 33 1.07 5.18 8.60
N ASP A 34 0.31 4.57 9.49
CA ASP A 34 -1.14 4.57 9.48
C ASP A 34 -1.68 4.61 10.91
N GLU A 35 -2.51 5.59 11.23
CA GLU A 35 -3.14 5.78 12.55
C GLU A 35 -2.22 5.61 13.78
N GLY A 36 -0.95 6.01 13.67
CA GLY A 36 0.03 5.88 14.76
C GLY A 36 0.79 4.55 14.80
N HIS A 37 0.47 3.62 13.89
CA HIS A 37 1.24 2.43 13.61
C HIS A 37 2.25 2.70 12.49
N SER A 38 3.34 1.93 12.49
CA SER A 38 4.32 1.97 11.41
C SER A 38 4.70 0.55 11.00
N TYR A 39 4.65 0.30 9.69
CA TYR A 39 4.92 -1.00 9.08
C TYR A 39 6.15 -0.89 8.18
N THR A 40 7.12 -1.76 8.38
CA THR A 40 8.39 -1.75 7.64
C THR A 40 8.51 -2.99 6.76
N GLY A 41 8.65 -2.72 5.47
CA GLY A 41 8.84 -3.72 4.44
C GLY A 41 7.54 -4.33 3.94
N ARG A 42 7.58 -4.82 2.70
CA ARG A 42 6.40 -5.29 1.98
C ARG A 42 5.64 -6.40 2.71
N ALA A 43 6.37 -7.28 3.39
CA ALA A 43 5.78 -8.39 4.13
C ALA A 43 4.95 -7.93 5.34
N GLU A 44 5.35 -6.86 6.01
CA GLU A 44 4.61 -6.29 7.14
C GLU A 44 3.43 -5.45 6.65
N ILE A 45 3.61 -4.68 5.57
CA ILE A 45 2.58 -3.84 4.96
C ILE A 45 1.40 -4.66 4.41
N GLY A 46 1.64 -5.88 3.90
CA GLY A 46 0.60 -6.73 3.31
C GLY A 46 -0.10 -7.67 4.28
N ARG A 47 0.20 -7.58 5.58
CA ARG A 47 -0.27 -8.50 6.61
C ARG A 47 -1.61 -8.06 7.19
#